data_AF-M1Z1T9-F1
#
_entry.id   AF-M1Z1T9-F1
#
_cell.length_a   1.000
_cell.length_b   1.000
_cell.length_c   1.000
_cell.angle_alpha   90.00
_cell.angle_beta   90.00
_cell.angle_gamma   90.00
#
_symmetry.space_group_name_H-M   'P 1'
#
loop_
_entity.id
_entity.type
_entity.pdbx_description
1 polymer ?
#
loop_
_entity_poly.entity_id
_entity_poly.type
_entity_poly.pdbx_seq_one_letter_code
_entity_poly.pdbx_strand_id
1 'polypeptide(L)' 'MQPSALENFLLIALKPDNMPIGGMLFIVAFVFWIAIRQMIKHDRLIKEGKKEKIFDEMIK' A
#
# COMPACT_ATOMS: atom_id res chain seq x y z
N MET A 1 8.96 -29.69 -13.14
CA MET A 1 8.84 -28.29 -13.60
C MET A 1 9.29 -27.39 -12.48
N GLN A 2 9.98 -26.29 -12.78
CA GLN A 2 10.28 -25.27 -11.75
C GLN A 2 9.02 -24.42 -11.49
N PRO A 3 8.74 -24.02 -10.24
CA PRO A 3 7.62 -23.14 -9.94
C PRO A 3 7.81 -21.77 -10.61
N SER A 4 6.72 -21.17 -11.07
CA SER A 4 6.63 -19.79 -11.51
C SER A 4 6.96 -18.81 -10.39
N ALA A 5 7.20 -17.54 -10.74
CA ALA A 5 7.45 -16.49 -9.76
C ALA A 5 6.30 -16.35 -8.75
N LEU A 6 5.05 -16.48 -9.20
CA LEU A 6 3.87 -16.42 -8.34
C LEU A 6 3.81 -17.61 -7.39
N GLU A 7 4.08 -18.82 -7.88
CA GLU A 7 4.10 -20.02 -7.05
C GLU A 7 5.20 -19.93 -5.98
N ASN A 8 6.40 -19.46 -6.34
CA ASN A 8 7.47 -19.22 -5.36
C ASN A 8 7.08 -18.17 -4.31
N PHE A 9 6.43 -17.08 -4.72
CA PHE A 9 5.95 -16.05 -3.80
C PHE A 9 4.92 -16.62 -2.81
N LEU A 10 3.94 -17.38 -3.30
CA LEU A 10 2.92 -18.00 -2.45
C LEU A 10 3.51 -19.04 -1.49
N LEU A 11 4.48 -19.84 -1.95
CA LEU A 11 5.20 -20.81 -1.11
C LEU A 11 5.94 -20.16 0.06
N ILE A 12 6.42 -18.93 -0.13
CA ILE A 12 7.07 -18.15 0.94
C ILE A 12 6.02 -17.49 1.82
N ALA A 13 5.06 -16.78 1.22
CA ALA A 13 4.09 -15.96 1.94
C ALA A 13 3.10 -16.78 2.80
N LEU A 14 2.77 -18.00 2.37
CA LEU A 14 1.83 -18.89 3.06
C LEU A 14 2.52 -19.96 3.91
N LYS A 15 3.85 -19.94 4.00
CA LYS A 15 4.57 -20.87 4.86
C LYS A 15 4.26 -20.57 6.34
N PRO A 16 3.88 -21.55 7.19
CA PRO A 16 3.45 -21.27 8.57
C PRO A 16 4.50 -20.60 9.46
N ASP A 17 5.78 -20.92 9.26
CA ASP A 17 6.95 -20.29 9.90
C ASP A 17 7.21 -18.86 9.41
N ASN A 18 6.66 -18.49 8.25
CA ASN A 18 6.70 -17.15 7.68
C ASN A 18 5.48 -16.30 8.04
N MET A 19 4.67 -16.69 9.04
CA MET A 19 3.57 -15.87 9.56
C MET A 19 3.92 -14.38 9.76
N PRO A 20 5.10 -14.01 10.30
CA PRO A 20 5.49 -12.60 10.39
C PRO A 20 5.54 -11.87 9.05
N ILE A 21 5.97 -12.53 7.97
CA ILE A 21 6.01 -11.95 6.61
C ILE A 21 4.59 -11.72 6.10
N GLY A 22 3.68 -12.67 6.32
CA GLY A 22 2.26 -12.49 5.97
C GLY A 22 1.65 -11.25 6.64
N GLY A 23 1.93 -11.05 7.94
CA GLY A 23 1.52 -9.86 8.67
C GLY A 23 2.14 -8.58 8.11
N MET A 24 3.43 -8.58 7.80
CA MET A 24 4.11 -7.42 7.18
C MET A 24 3.53 -7.08 5.81
N LEU A 25 3.26 -8.08 4.96
CA LEU A 25 2.64 -7.86 3.65
C LEU A 25 1.27 -7.20 3.77
N PHE A 26 0.46 -7.62 4.75
CA PHE A 26 -0.82 -6.98 5.04
C PHE A 26 -0.64 -5.52 5.46
N ILE A 27 0.26 -5.24 6.40
CA ILE A 27 0.53 -3.87 6.88
C ILE A 27 1.00 -2.99 5.72
N VAL A 28 1.96 -3.46 4.92
CA VAL A 28 2.48 -2.74 3.75
C VAL A 28 1.36 -2.45 2.76
N ALA A 29 0.53 -3.44 2.42
CA ALA A 29 -0.61 -3.24 1.52
C ALA A 29 -1.61 -2.22 2.07
N PHE A 30 -1.87 -2.24 3.38
CA PHE A 30 -2.78 -1.31 4.04
C PHE A 30 -2.27 0.13 4.04
N VAL A 31 -1.02 0.37 4.45
CA VAL A 31 -0.44 1.72 4.45
C VAL A 31 -0.24 2.24 3.03
N PHE A 32 0.09 1.35 2.08
CA PHE A 32 0.17 1.68 0.66
C PHE A 32 -1.18 2.13 0.12
N TRP A 33 -2.27 1.42 0.47
CA TRP A 33 -3.62 1.82 0.09
C TRP A 33 -3.98 3.21 0.64
N ILE A 34 -3.65 3.50 1.90
CA ILE A 34 -3.83 4.83 2.49
C ILE A 34 -3.03 5.89 1.73
N ALA A 35 -1.77 5.61 1.40
CA ALA A 35 -0.89 6.52 0.66
C ALA A 35 -1.44 6.84 -0.74
N ILE A 36 -1.91 5.83 -1.48
CA ILE A 36 -2.53 6.02 -2.80
C ILE A 36 -3.81 6.85 -2.70
N ARG A 37 -4.65 6.60 -1.69
CA ARG A 37 -5.88 7.37 -1.45
C ARG A 37 -5.58 8.85 -1.18
N GLN A 38 -4.57 9.15 -0.37
CA GLN A 38 -4.11 10.52 -0.12
C GLN A 38 -3.54 11.15 -1.39
N MET A 39 -2.64 10.44 -2.09
CA MET A 39 -2.02 10.89 -3.33
C MET A 39 -3.07 11.34 -4.37
N ILE A 40 -4.12 10.54 -4.59
CA ILE A 40 -5.18 10.88 -5.56
C ILE A 40 -5.92 12.16 -5.15
N LYS A 41 -6.23 12.34 -3.87
CA LYS A 41 -6.91 13.55 -3.38
C LYS A 41 -6.02 14.78 -3.48
N HIS A 42 -4.74 14.65 -3.11
CA HIS A 42 -3.77 15.75 -3.16
C HIS A 42 -3.50 16.16 -4.60
N ASP A 43 -3.37 15.21 -5.53
CA ASP A 43 -3.24 15.50 -6.97
C ASP A 43 -4.42 16.31 -7.50
N ARG A 44 -5.65 15.98 -7.07
CA ARG A 44 -6.85 16.76 -7.41
C ARG A 44 -6.79 18.19 -6.84
N LEU A 45 -6.40 18.37 -5.58
CA LEU A 45 -6.27 19.69 -4.97
C LEU A 45 -5.24 20.55 -5.70
N ILE A 46 -4.11 19.97 -6.10
CA ILE A 46 -3.06 20.65 -6.86
C ILE A 46 -3.60 21.10 -8.22
N LYS A 47 -4.32 20.21 -8.94
CA LYS A 47 -4.96 20.54 -10.23
C LYS A 47 -6.01 21.64 -10.12
N GLU A 48 -6.70 21.73 -8.99
CA GLU A 48 -7.66 22.79 -8.69
C GLU A 48 -7.00 24.09 -8.17
N GLY A 49 -5.67 24.14 -8.05
CA GLY A 49 -4.93 25.30 -7.53
C GLY A 49 -5.07 25.50 -6.01
N LYS A 50 -5.52 24.49 -5.27
CA LYS A 50 -5.82 24.54 -3.82
C LYS A 50 -4.77 23.80 -2.98
N LYS A 51 -3.48 24.01 -3.29
CA LYS A 51 -2.38 23.28 -2.64
C LYS A 51 -2.32 23.54 -1.12
N GLU A 52 -2.76 24.70 -0.67
CA GLU A 52 -2.84 25.10 0.73
C GLU A 52 -3.75 24.20 1.57
N LYS A 53 -4.75 23.55 0.95
CA LYS A 53 -5.71 22.68 1.65
C LYS A 53 -5.21 21.26 1.89
N ILE A 54 -4.03 20.89 1.39
CA ILE A 54 -3.48 19.54 1.53
C ILE A 54 -3.24 19.21 3.01
N PHE A 55 -2.65 20.13 3.77
CA PHE A 55 -2.37 19.90 5.18
C PHE A 55 -3.65 19.70 5.98
N ASP A 56 -4.66 20.54 5.75
CA ASP A 56 -5.98 20.43 6.37
C ASP A 56 -6.67 19.09 6.04
N GLU A 57 -6.43 18.54 4.85
CA GLU A 57 -6.95 17.22 4.46
C GLU A 57 -6.25 16.07 5.18
N MET A 58 -4.95 16.17 5.43
CA MET A 58 -4.16 15.11 6.08
C MET A 58 -4.44 14.98 7.58
N ILE A 59 -4.75 16.10 8.26
CA ILE A 59 -4.98 16.14 9.71
C ILE A 59 -6.44 15.90 10.11
N LYS A 60 -7.34 15.75 9.13
CA LYS A 60 -8.78 15.57 9.34
C LYS A 60 -9.15 14.11 9.57
#